data_AF-A0A218QAL1-F1
#
_entry.id   AF-A0A218QAL1-F1
#
_cell.length_a   1.000
_cell.length_b   1.000
_cell.length_c   1.000
_cell.angle_alpha   90.00
_cell.angle_beta   90.00
_cell.angle_gamma   90.00
#
_symmetry.space_group_name_H-M   'P 1'
#
loop_
_entity.id
_entity.type
_entity.pdbx_description
1 polymer ?
#
loop_
_entity_poly.entity_id
_entity_poly.type
_entity_poly.pdbx_seq_one_letter_code
_entity_poly.pdbx_strand_id
1 'polypeptide(L)'
;MSWLKYHELSEQYAIQAERLSMQGQHDRAIELYCLAAKSEEKALEALAPHKTRTFGVTAVSTASLYFKAREFKQAKRIAHNFLTTELLPLFAVEQLLELIRAMEQRKD
;
A
#
# COMPACT_ATOMS: atom_id res chain seq x y z
N MET A 1 -12.95 13.51 2.14
CA MET A 1 -13.19 12.58 3.27
C MET A 1 -11.99 12.66 4.22
N SER A 2 -12.11 12.22 5.48
CA SER A 2 -10.97 12.15 6.41
C SER A 2 -10.09 10.94 6.08
N TRP A 3 -8.82 10.97 6.54
CA TRP A 3 -7.92 9.81 6.50
C TRP A 3 -8.60 8.51 6.94
N LEU A 4 -9.30 8.54 8.09
CA LEU A 4 -9.94 7.35 8.66
C LEU A 4 -10.94 6.71 7.69
N LYS A 5 -11.78 7.50 7.01
CA LYS A 5 -12.76 6.97 6.06
C LYS A 5 -12.10 6.29 4.86
N TYR A 6 -10.99 6.84 4.37
CA TYR A 6 -10.25 6.24 3.27
C TYR A 6 -9.51 4.97 3.70
N HIS A 7 -8.95 4.98 4.91
CA HIS A 7 -8.27 3.84 5.50
C HIS A 7 -9.24 2.67 5.75
N GLU A 8 -10.39 2.91 6.37
CA GLU A 8 -11.44 1.89 6.58
C GLU A 8 -11.95 1.31 5.26
N LEU A 9 -12.11 2.14 4.23
CA LEU A 9 -12.51 1.67 2.91
C LEU A 9 -11.43 0.77 2.28
N SER A 10 -10.16 1.12 2.45
CA SER A 10 -9.06 0.25 2.03
C SER A 10 -9.11 -1.10 2.74
N GLU A 11 -9.28 -1.10 4.07
CA GLU A 11 -9.36 -2.33 4.87
C GLU A 11 -10.50 -3.23 4.39
N GLN A 12 -11.67 -2.66 4.09
CA GLN A 12 -12.81 -3.42 3.54
C GLN A 12 -12.45 -4.10 2.23
N TYR A 13 -11.83 -3.37 1.29
CA TYR A 13 -11.39 -3.94 0.02
C TYR A 13 -10.31 -5.01 0.22
N ALA A 14 -9.32 -4.76 1.08
CA ALA A 14 -8.23 -5.70 1.35
C ALA A 14 -8.72 -7.00 1.99
N ILE A 15 -9.65 -6.92 2.95
CA ILE A 15 -10.29 -8.09 3.57
C ILE A 15 -11.04 -8.92 2.51
N GLN A 16 -11.78 -8.25 1.62
CA GLN A 16 -12.49 -8.94 0.55
C GLN A 16 -11.52 -9.56 -0.47
N ALA A 17 -10.45 -8.85 -0.81
CA ALA A 17 -9.40 -9.34 -1.71
C ALA A 17 -8.72 -10.60 -1.15
N GLU A 18 -8.37 -10.62 0.13
CA GLU A 18 -7.79 -11.80 0.77
C GLU A 18 -8.74 -13.00 0.73
N ARG A 19 -10.03 -12.78 1.04
CA ARG A 19 -11.04 -13.85 0.94
C ARG A 19 -11.13 -14.43 -0.46
N LEU A 20 -11.14 -13.58 -1.50
CA LEU A 20 -11.17 -14.05 -2.90
C LEU A 20 -9.88 -14.75 -3.30
N SER A 21 -8.73 -14.26 -2.85
CA SER A 21 -7.42 -14.88 -3.10
C SER A 21 -7.35 -16.28 -2.50
N MET A 22 -7.82 -16.46 -1.26
CA MET A 22 -7.91 -17.77 -0.60
C MET A 22 -8.87 -18.74 -1.30
N GLN A 23 -9.84 -18.23 -2.04
CA GLN A 23 -10.78 -19.01 -2.86
C GLN A 23 -10.27 -19.28 -4.28
N GLY A 24 -9.03 -18.88 -4.62
CA GLY A 24 -8.45 -19.03 -5.95
C GLY A 24 -8.97 -18.03 -6.98
N GLN A 25 -9.79 -17.05 -6.58
CA GLN A 25 -10.32 -16.01 -7.46
C GLN A 25 -9.30 -14.85 -7.61
N HIS A 26 -8.11 -15.16 -8.13
CA HIS A 26 -6.96 -14.25 -8.12
C HIS A 26 -7.18 -12.96 -8.91
N ASP A 27 -7.83 -13.00 -10.08
CA ASP A 27 -8.06 -11.80 -10.89
C ASP A 27 -8.96 -10.78 -10.16
N ARG A 28 -10.03 -11.26 -9.52
CA ARG A 28 -10.92 -10.41 -8.71
C ARG A 28 -10.23 -9.90 -7.44
N ALA A 29 -9.38 -10.72 -6.83
CA ALA A 29 -8.58 -10.28 -5.69
C ALA A 29 -7.61 -9.14 -6.09
N ILE A 30 -6.97 -9.25 -7.26
CA ILE A 30 -6.10 -8.22 -7.82
C ILE A 30 -6.84 -6.90 -8.00
N GLU A 31 -8.04 -6.92 -8.58
CA GLU A 31 -8.88 -5.73 -8.75
C GLU A 31 -9.19 -5.06 -7.41
N LEU A 32 -9.56 -5.85 -6.40
CA LEU A 32 -9.86 -5.33 -5.06
C LEU A 32 -8.62 -4.79 -4.34
N TYR A 33 -7.46 -5.43 -4.46
CA TYR A 33 -6.20 -4.88 -3.93
C TYR A 33 -5.86 -3.54 -4.57
N CYS A 34 -6.13 -3.38 -5.87
CA CYS A 34 -5.93 -2.10 -6.55
C CYS A 34 -6.86 -1.01 -6.02
N LEU A 35 -8.13 -1.33 -5.73
CA LEU A 35 -9.07 -0.41 -5.09
C LEU A 35 -8.68 -0.05 -3.65
N ALA A 36 -8.17 -1.03 -2.89
CA ALA A 36 -7.63 -0.82 -1.55
C ALA A 36 -6.45 0.16 -1.60
N ALA A 37 -5.47 -0.10 -2.47
CA ALA A 37 -4.29 0.73 -2.63
C ALA A 37 -4.64 2.18 -3.01
N LYS A 38 -5.57 2.37 -3.96
CA LYS A 38 -6.08 3.70 -4.34
C LYS A 38 -6.78 4.42 -3.19
N SER A 39 -7.40 3.68 -2.28
CA SER A 39 -8.03 4.26 -1.08
C SER A 39 -6.95 4.70 -0.08
N GLU A 40 -5.88 3.93 0.12
CA GLU A 40 -4.75 4.37 0.97
C GLU A 40 -3.97 5.55 0.38
N GLU A 41 -3.82 5.65 -0.94
CA GLU A 41 -3.24 6.85 -1.57
C GLU A 41 -4.05 8.10 -1.18
N LYS A 42 -5.38 8.04 -1.23
CA LYS A 42 -6.25 9.14 -0.77
C LYS A 42 -6.16 9.35 0.74
N ALA A 43 -5.93 8.29 1.52
CA ALA A 43 -5.70 8.40 2.94
C ALA A 43 -4.41 9.18 3.23
N LEU A 44 -3.32 8.90 2.50
CA LEU A 44 -2.04 9.63 2.59
C LEU A 44 -2.20 11.11 2.26
N GLU A 45 -2.93 11.44 1.19
CA GLU A 45 -3.24 12.82 0.82
C GLU A 45 -4.02 13.57 1.91
N ALA A 46 -4.84 12.84 2.69
CA ALA A 46 -5.64 13.40 3.77
C ALA A 46 -4.91 13.43 5.14
N LEU A 47 -3.67 12.92 5.24
CA LEU A 47 -2.91 12.93 6.49
C LEU A 47 -2.20 14.25 6.72
N ALA A 48 -2.26 14.71 7.97
CA ALA A 48 -1.44 15.83 8.40
C ALA A 48 0.04 15.39 8.55
N PRO A 49 1.02 16.20 8.10
CA PRO A 49 2.44 15.83 8.09
C PRO A 49 3.04 15.45 9.45
N HIS A 50 2.46 15.94 10.55
CA HIS A 50 2.95 15.67 11.91
C HIS A 50 2.61 14.25 12.43
N LYS A 51 1.74 13.49 11.74
CA LYS A 51 1.38 12.12 12.12
C LYS A 51 2.34 11.09 11.52
N THR A 52 3.63 11.25 11.79
CA THR A 52 4.73 10.49 11.15
C THR A 52 4.54 8.96 11.23
N ARG A 53 4.11 8.43 12.38
CA ARG A 53 3.82 6.99 12.54
C ARG A 53 2.68 6.53 11.63
N THR A 54 1.53 7.22 11.67
CA THR A 54 0.37 6.88 10.84
C THR A 54 0.72 6.99 9.36
N PHE A 55 1.44 8.05 8.99
CA PHE A 55 1.94 8.24 7.64
C PHE A 55 2.82 7.07 7.18
N GLY A 56 3.77 6.62 8.00
CA GLY A 56 4.61 5.47 7.70
C GLY A 56 3.81 4.17 7.50
N VAL A 57 2.85 3.89 8.39
CA VAL A 57 1.96 2.72 8.26
C VAL A 57 1.15 2.79 6.97
N THR A 58 0.51 3.92 6.69
CA THR A 58 -0.32 4.11 5.50
C THR A 58 0.53 4.03 4.21
N ALA A 59 1.76 4.55 4.21
CA ALA A 59 2.68 4.46 3.08
C ALA A 59 3.07 3.01 2.77
N VAL A 60 3.45 2.24 3.79
CA VAL A 60 3.76 0.82 3.64
C VAL A 60 2.54 0.03 3.17
N SER A 61 1.37 0.28 3.77
CA SER A 61 0.10 -0.34 3.39
C SER A 61 -0.19 -0.13 1.90
N THR A 62 -0.10 1.12 1.44
CA THR A 62 -0.32 1.50 0.03
C THR A 62 0.59 0.71 -0.92
N ALA A 63 1.90 0.70 -0.65
CA ALA A 63 2.87 0.01 -1.49
C ALA A 63 2.62 -1.51 -1.51
N SER A 64 2.31 -2.09 -0.34
CA SER A 64 2.04 -3.52 -0.18
C SER A 64 0.77 -3.96 -0.91
N LEU A 65 -0.28 -3.12 -0.92
CA LEU A 65 -1.51 -3.39 -1.63
C LEU A 65 -1.30 -3.36 -3.15
N TYR A 66 -0.54 -2.39 -3.68
CA TYR A 66 -0.17 -2.42 -5.10
C TYR A 66 0.67 -3.64 -5.46
N PHE A 67 1.58 -4.06 -4.57
CA PHE A 67 2.35 -5.29 -4.77
C PHE A 67 1.44 -6.52 -4.84
N LYS A 68 0.47 -6.65 -3.94
CA LYS A 68 -0.55 -7.71 -3.95
C LYS A 68 -1.46 -7.64 -5.19
N ALA A 69 -1.73 -6.43 -5.69
CA ALA A 69 -2.44 -6.21 -6.95
C ALA A 69 -1.59 -6.52 -8.21
N ARG A 70 -0.33 -6.97 -8.06
CA ARG A 70 0.63 -7.15 -9.18
C ARG A 70 0.94 -5.88 -9.97
N GLU A 71 0.59 -4.72 -9.42
CA GLU A 71 0.89 -3.40 -9.98
C GLU A 71 2.29 -2.95 -9.55
N PHE A 72 3.31 -3.73 -9.91
CA PHE A 72 4.68 -3.57 -9.39
C PHE A 72 5.30 -2.20 -9.71
N LYS A 73 4.98 -1.65 -10.89
CA LYS A 73 5.44 -0.31 -11.27
C LYS A 73 4.89 0.75 -10.30
N GLN A 74 3.63 0.62 -9.93
CA GLN A 74 2.95 1.54 -9.02
C GLN A 74 3.42 1.35 -7.58
N ALA A 75 3.63 0.10 -7.14
CA ALA A 75 4.21 -0.22 -5.84
C ALA A 75 5.62 0.37 -5.67
N LYS A 76 6.50 0.21 -6.67
CA LYS A 76 7.85 0.84 -6.67
C LYS A 76 7.78 2.36 -6.64
N ARG A 77 6.92 2.96 -7.48
CA ARG A 77 6.72 4.41 -7.51
C ARG A 77 6.36 4.96 -6.14
N ILE A 78 5.38 4.34 -5.48
CA ILE A 78 4.94 4.73 -4.14
C ILE A 78 6.05 4.55 -3.11
N ALA A 79 6.71 3.40 -3.10
CA ALA A 79 7.80 3.14 -2.16
C ALA A 79 8.93 4.17 -2.29
N HIS A 80 9.41 4.43 -3.52
CA HIS A 80 10.45 5.43 -3.76
C HIS A 80 10.01 6.84 -3.39
N ASN A 81 8.79 7.25 -3.73
CA ASN A 81 8.27 8.58 -3.39
C ASN A 81 8.25 8.83 -1.87
N PHE A 82 7.94 7.82 -1.07
CA PHE A 82 7.93 7.99 0.39
C PHE A 82 9.32 7.85 1.00
N LEU A 83 10.21 7.02 0.43
CA LEU A 83 11.60 6.91 0.87
C LEU A 83 12.39 8.22 0.72
N THR A 84 12.00 9.11 -0.20
CA THR A 84 12.60 10.44 -0.32
C THR A 84 12.05 11.46 0.68
N THR A 85 11.06 11.08 1.50
CA THR A 85 10.45 11.96 2.50
C THR A 85 11.13 11.78 3.86
N GLU A 86 11.70 12.85 4.44
CA GLU A 86 12.38 12.83 5.76
C GLU A 86 11.46 12.49 6.95
N LEU A 87 10.15 12.37 6.72
CA LEU A 87 9.13 12.13 7.74
C LEU A 87 8.89 10.65 8.05
N LEU A 88 9.54 9.73 7.33
CA LEU A 88 9.31 8.30 7.52
C LEU A 88 10.00 7.77 8.79
N PRO A 89 9.25 7.08 9.67
CA PRO A 89 9.87 6.32 10.76
C PRO A 89 10.68 5.15 10.21
N LEU A 90 11.74 4.76 10.93
CA LEU A 90 12.71 3.72 10.48
C LEU A 90 12.03 2.41 10.04
N PHE A 91 11.03 1.92 10.78
CA PHE A 91 10.32 0.69 10.41
C PHE A 91 9.68 0.78 9.01
N ALA A 92 9.18 1.95 8.63
CA ALA A 92 8.52 2.14 7.34
C ALA A 92 9.55 2.16 6.21
N VAL A 93 10.71 2.79 6.46
CA VAL A 93 11.86 2.75 5.54
C VAL A 93 12.29 1.31 5.30
N GLU A 94 12.49 0.53 6.35
CA GLU A 94 12.93 -0.87 6.27
C GLU A 94 11.94 -1.73 5.47
N GLN A 95 10.63 -1.61 5.75
CA GLN A 95 9.58 -2.37 5.09
C GLN A 95 9.42 -1.97 3.60
N LEU A 96 9.51 -0.69 3.26
CA LEU A 96 9.47 -0.23 1.86
C LEU A 96 10.69 -0.72 1.07
N LEU A 97 11.89 -0.70 1.66
CA LEU A 97 13.08 -1.25 1.03
C LEU A 97 12.99 -2.76 0.83
N GLU A 98 12.42 -3.49 1.79
CA GLU A 98 12.17 -4.92 1.64
C GLU A 98 11.20 -5.22 0.49
N LEU A 99 10.12 -4.43 0.37
CA LEU A 99 9.16 -4.55 -0.73
C LEU A 99 9.84 -4.32 -2.10
N ILE A 100 10.70 -3.30 -2.21
CA ILE A 100 11.47 -3.02 -3.42
C ILE A 100 12.34 -4.24 -3.79
N ARG A 101 13.10 -4.78 -2.83
CA ARG A 101 13.93 -5.98 -3.06
C ARG A 101 13.10 -7.17 -3.53
N ALA A 102 11.94 -7.40 -2.90
CA ALA A 102 11.03 -8.49 -3.29
C ALA A 102 10.51 -8.33 -4.73
N MET A 103 10.25 -7.09 -5.17
CA MET A 103 9.86 -6.79 -6.55
C MET A 103 11.01 -6.92 -7.56
N GLU A 104 12.25 -6.67 -7.15
CA GLU A 104 13.43 -6.81 -8.02
C GLU A 104 13.85 -8.26 -8.23
N GLN A 105 13.60 -9.12 -7.25
CA GLN A 105 13.87 -10.57 -7.36
C GLN A 105 12.85 -11.28 -8.25
N ARG A 106 11.67 -10.69 -8.44
CA ARG A 106 10.66 -11.09 -9.41
C ARG A 106 10.98 -10.44 -10.76
N LYS A 107 12.12 -10.78 -11.36
CA LYS A 107 12.34 -10.51 -12.79
C LYS A 107 11.43 -11.46 -13.58
N ASP A 108 10.64 -10.88 -14.48
CA ASP A 108 9.76 -11.58 -15.43
C ASP A 108 10.49 -12.69 -16.19
#